data_AF-A0A6L4WRI0-F1
#
_entry.id   AF-A0A6L4WRI0-F1
#
_cell.length_a   1.000
_cell.length_b   1.000
_cell.length_c   1.000
_cell.angle_alpha   90.00
_cell.angle_beta   90.00
_cell.angle_gamma   90.00
#
_symmetry.space_group_name_H-M   'P 1'
#
loop_
_entity.id
_entity.type
_entity.pdbx_description
1 polymer ?
#
loop_
_entity_poly.entity_id
_entity_poly.type
_entity_poly.pdbx_seq_one_letter_code
_entity_poly.pdbx_strand_id
1 'polypeptide(L)'
;MDINKYFSKTNIINNLAHYETYYQVALGLLINTSKTKEIDSEIKLEYALGSIYELLKELENEDNLDSIFDTELQKQSAMDALQHFTNENIQAVKNEEIDIENSVNMINDNLFFNDLLLDICKENLATKINKWENIINDDVAKAIMNSLQALKSE
;
A
#
# COMPACT_ATOMS: atom_id res chain seq x y z
N MET A 1 14.91 -6.06 -11.96
CA MET A 1 14.88 -5.23 -10.71
C MET A 1 16.19 -5.25 -9.90
N ASP A 2 16.75 -4.07 -9.58
CA ASP A 2 17.77 -3.90 -8.52
C ASP A 2 17.12 -3.85 -7.13
N ILE A 3 17.16 -4.97 -6.41
CA ILE A 3 16.52 -5.10 -5.10
C ILE A 3 17.20 -4.27 -4.01
N ASN A 4 18.51 -4.01 -4.15
CA ASN A 4 19.25 -3.16 -3.20
C ASN A 4 18.76 -1.71 -3.26
N LYS A 5 18.29 -1.28 -4.44
CA LYS A 5 17.71 0.04 -4.61
C LYS A 5 16.42 0.15 -3.81
N TYR A 6 15.42 -0.70 -4.02
CA TYR A 6 14.11 -0.55 -3.37
C TYR A 6 14.06 -1.02 -1.92
N PHE A 7 15.00 -1.87 -1.50
CA PHE A 7 15.03 -2.44 -0.15
C PHE A 7 16.30 -2.07 0.64
N SER A 8 16.92 -0.93 0.33
CA SER A 8 17.80 -0.27 1.30
C SER A 8 17.00 0.10 2.55
N LYS A 9 17.61 0.21 3.74
CA LYS A 9 16.90 0.57 4.98
C LYS A 9 16.00 1.80 4.81
N THR A 10 16.54 2.87 4.22
CA THR A 10 15.80 4.10 3.95
C THR A 10 14.62 3.86 3.01
N ASN A 11 14.80 3.06 1.96
CA ASN A 11 13.72 2.79 1.01
C ASN A 11 12.69 1.79 1.55
N ILE A 12 13.07 0.85 2.42
CA ILE A 12 12.10 0.04 3.19
C ILE A 12 11.19 0.96 4.00
N ILE A 13 11.77 1.89 4.78
CA ILE A 13 11.02 2.83 5.61
C ILE A 13 10.10 3.70 4.73
N ASN A 14 10.64 4.29 3.67
CA ASN A 14 9.87 5.16 2.79
C ASN A 14 8.73 4.39 2.11
N ASN A 15 8.99 3.21 1.55
CA ASN A 15 7.98 2.43 0.85
C ASN A 15 6.88 1.98 1.81
N LEU A 16 7.23 1.53 3.02
CA LEU A 16 6.25 1.18 4.05
C LEU A 16 5.42 2.37 4.50
N ALA A 17 6.04 3.55 4.66
CA ALA A 17 5.35 4.76 5.05
C ALA A 17 4.37 5.24 3.98
N HIS A 18 4.76 5.23 2.71
CA HIS A 18 3.87 5.58 1.60
C HIS A 18 2.74 4.56 1.48
N TYR A 19 3.07 3.26 1.48
CA TYR A 19 2.08 2.18 1.44
C TYR A 19 1.03 2.32 2.54
N GLU A 20 1.46 2.46 3.81
CA GLU A 20 0.53 2.60 4.94
C GLU A 20 -0.31 3.87 4.82
N THR A 21 0.28 4.97 4.36
CA THR A 21 -0.44 6.23 4.19
C THR A 21 -1.55 6.10 3.14
N TYR A 22 -1.21 5.60 1.94
CA TYR A 22 -2.16 5.41 0.85
C TYR A 22 -3.27 4.43 1.24
N TYR A 23 -2.90 3.33 1.89
CA TYR A 23 -3.84 2.33 2.39
C TYR A 23 -4.84 2.93 3.38
N GLN A 24 -4.37 3.66 4.39
CA GLN A 24 -5.24 4.20 5.43
C GLN A 24 -6.15 5.32 4.91
N VAL A 25 -5.65 6.16 4.01
CA VAL A 25 -6.47 7.19 3.35
C VAL A 25 -7.53 6.54 2.46
N ALA A 26 -7.17 5.52 1.68
CA ALA A 26 -8.12 4.79 0.86
C ALA A 26 -9.20 4.08 1.69
N LEU A 27 -8.80 3.38 2.76
CA LEU A 27 -9.73 2.73 3.67
C LEU A 27 -10.67 3.74 4.35
N GLY A 28 -10.14 4.87 4.80
CA GLY A 28 -10.93 5.95 5.38
C GLY A 28 -11.96 6.52 4.40
N LEU A 29 -11.60 6.70 3.13
CA LEU A 29 -12.54 7.12 2.09
C LEU A 29 -13.66 6.09 1.92
N LEU A 30 -13.32 4.81 1.75
CA LEU A 30 -14.28 3.73 1.53
C LEU A 30 -15.28 3.62 2.67
N ILE A 31 -14.83 3.69 3.92
CA ILE A 31 -15.69 3.70 5.12
C ILE A 31 -16.62 4.92 5.10
N ASN A 32 -16.08 6.10 4.82
CA ASN A 32 -16.84 7.34 4.82
C ASN A 32 -17.92 7.35 3.73
N THR A 33 -17.61 6.87 2.52
CA THR A 33 -18.56 6.86 1.40
C THR A 33 -19.66 5.80 1.55
N SER A 34 -19.32 4.65 2.13
CA SER A 34 -20.26 3.54 2.33
C SER A 34 -21.06 3.63 3.65
N LYS A 35 -20.67 4.52 4.56
CA LYS A 35 -21.25 4.68 5.90
C LYS A 35 -21.21 3.39 6.73
N THR A 36 -20.19 2.56 6.51
CA THR A 36 -19.98 1.35 7.30
C THR A 36 -19.40 1.68 8.67
N LYS A 37 -19.40 0.68 9.56
CA LYS A 37 -18.72 0.76 10.86
C LYS A 37 -17.19 0.96 10.69
N GLU A 38 -16.55 1.32 11.79
CA GLU A 38 -15.09 1.42 11.89
C GLU A 38 -14.44 0.06 11.57
N ILE A 39 -13.41 0.11 10.73
CA ILE A 39 -12.57 -1.04 10.34
C ILE A 39 -11.17 -0.76 10.85
N ASP A 40 -10.51 -1.79 11.38
CA ASP A 40 -9.12 -1.68 11.80
C ASP A 40 -8.24 -1.32 10.60
N SER A 41 -7.43 -0.28 10.76
CA SER A 41 -6.55 0.24 9.71
C SER A 41 -5.08 -0.09 9.96
N GLU A 42 -4.79 -0.88 11.00
CA GLU A 42 -3.45 -1.34 11.31
C GLU A 42 -2.96 -2.38 10.28
N ILE A 43 -1.79 -2.12 9.73
CA ILE A 43 -1.15 -2.98 8.73
C ILE A 43 0.01 -3.72 9.36
N LYS A 44 0.03 -5.05 9.21
CA LYS A 44 1.18 -5.86 9.59
C LYS A 44 2.32 -5.66 8.61
N LEU A 45 3.54 -5.57 9.14
CA LEU A 45 4.76 -5.36 8.37
C LEU A 45 4.91 -6.37 7.22
N GLU A 46 4.63 -7.64 7.47
CA GLU A 46 4.78 -8.72 6.50
C GLU A 46 3.83 -8.58 5.32
N TYR A 47 2.60 -8.10 5.56
CA TYR A 47 1.62 -7.88 4.50
C TYR A 47 2.02 -6.68 3.63
N ALA A 48 2.43 -5.57 4.24
CA ALA A 48 2.90 -4.41 3.50
C ALA A 48 4.14 -4.75 2.65
N LEU A 49 5.13 -5.43 3.24
CA LEU A 49 6.34 -5.85 2.52
C LEU A 49 6.03 -6.82 1.38
N GLY A 50 5.13 -7.78 1.61
CA GLY A 50 4.70 -8.72 0.57
C GLY A 50 4.06 -8.02 -0.61
N SER A 51 3.13 -7.09 -0.35
CA SER A 51 2.47 -6.30 -1.39
C SER A 51 3.45 -5.44 -2.19
N ILE A 52 4.35 -4.71 -1.50
CA ILE A 52 5.39 -3.90 -2.14
C ILE A 52 6.34 -4.76 -2.99
N TYR A 53 6.70 -5.95 -2.50
CA TYR A 53 7.59 -6.86 -3.22
C TYR A 53 6.95 -7.41 -4.49
N GLU A 54 5.70 -7.90 -4.41
CA GLU A 54 4.99 -8.39 -5.59
C GLU A 54 4.78 -7.29 -6.62
N LEU A 55 4.41 -6.07 -6.20
CA LEU A 55 4.32 -4.93 -7.11
C LEU A 55 5.64 -4.66 -7.84
N LEU A 56 6.76 -4.62 -7.12
CA LEU A 56 8.07 -4.40 -7.72
C LEU A 56 8.50 -5.52 -8.67
N LYS A 57 8.07 -6.75 -8.40
CA LYS A 57 8.30 -7.91 -9.26
C LYS A 57 7.46 -7.82 -10.53
N GLU A 58 6.20 -7.41 -10.42
CA GLU A 58 5.32 -7.18 -11.59
C GLU A 58 5.88 -6.08 -12.50
N LEU A 59 6.43 -5.02 -11.93
CA LEU A 59 7.00 -3.90 -12.67
C LEU A 59 8.46 -4.12 -13.11
N GLU A 60 9.08 -5.27 -12.81
CA GLU A 60 10.55 -5.38 -12.86
C GLU A 60 11.20 -5.19 -14.24
N ASN A 61 10.39 -5.33 -15.29
CA ASN A 61 10.76 -5.21 -16.70
C ASN A 61 10.33 -3.88 -17.33
N GLU A 62 9.69 -3.00 -16.57
CA GLU A 62 9.29 -1.67 -17.03
C GLU A 62 10.51 -0.73 -17.08
N ASP A 63 10.83 -0.22 -18.26
CA ASP A 63 11.98 0.69 -18.47
C ASP A 63 11.85 2.00 -17.66
N ASN A 64 10.62 2.37 -17.29
CA ASN A 64 10.28 3.59 -16.57
C ASN A 64 9.86 3.33 -15.11
N LEU A 65 10.18 2.15 -14.54
CA LEU A 65 9.78 1.72 -13.19
C LEU A 65 9.94 2.83 -12.13
N ASP A 66 11.09 3.49 -12.08
CA ASP A 66 11.35 4.59 -11.13
C ASP A 66 10.32 5.72 -11.17
N SER A 67 9.85 6.05 -12.38
CA SER A 67 8.93 7.17 -12.58
C SER A 67 7.47 6.81 -12.29
N ILE A 68 7.13 5.52 -12.34
CA ILE A 68 5.75 5.04 -12.15
C ILE A 68 5.55 4.41 -10.77
N PHE A 69 6.63 4.05 -10.07
CA PHE A 69 6.56 3.26 -8.84
C PHE A 69 5.63 3.84 -7.78
N ASP A 70 5.71 5.15 -7.50
CA ASP A 70 4.86 5.77 -6.47
C ASP A 70 3.36 5.72 -6.85
N THR A 71 3.04 6.00 -8.11
CA THR A 71 1.67 5.90 -8.64
C THR A 71 1.15 4.46 -8.57
N GLU A 72 1.97 3.48 -8.93
CA GLU A 72 1.56 2.07 -8.88
C GLU A 72 1.48 1.57 -7.42
N LEU A 73 2.35 2.05 -6.53
CA LEU A 73 2.28 1.78 -5.10
C LEU A 73 0.97 2.32 -4.51
N GLN A 74 0.60 3.54 -4.89
CA GLN A 74 -0.65 4.16 -4.51
C GLN A 74 -1.87 3.33 -4.96
N LYS A 75 -1.88 2.84 -6.20
CA LYS A 75 -2.93 1.95 -6.70
C LYS A 75 -2.98 0.63 -5.93
N GLN A 76 -1.83 -0.01 -5.75
CA GLN A 76 -1.73 -1.28 -5.03
C GLN A 76 -2.23 -1.14 -3.59
N SER A 77 -1.82 -0.10 -2.87
CA SER A 77 -2.28 0.17 -1.51
C SER A 77 -3.79 0.41 -1.43
N ALA A 78 -4.37 1.12 -2.40
CA ALA A 78 -5.81 1.32 -2.45
C ALA A 78 -6.58 0.04 -2.81
N MET A 79 -6.03 -0.80 -3.69
CA MET A 79 -6.63 -2.09 -4.01
C MET A 79 -6.61 -3.03 -2.80
N ASP A 80 -5.51 -3.08 -2.06
CA ASP A 80 -5.40 -3.84 -0.81
C ASP A 80 -6.39 -3.33 0.26
N ALA A 81 -6.55 -2.01 0.38
CA ALA A 81 -7.53 -1.38 1.26
C ALA A 81 -8.97 -1.74 0.86
N LEU A 82 -9.28 -1.70 -0.44
CA LEU A 82 -10.57 -2.10 -0.99
C LEU A 82 -10.87 -3.58 -0.74
N GLN A 83 -9.87 -4.44 -0.89
CA GLN A 83 -10.01 -5.86 -0.59
C GLN A 83 -10.28 -6.10 0.91
N HIS A 84 -9.57 -5.41 1.80
CA HIS A 84 -9.83 -5.49 3.24
C HIS A 84 -11.25 -5.00 3.57
N PHE A 85 -11.62 -3.83 3.06
CA PHE A 85 -12.96 -3.26 3.23
C PHE A 85 -14.06 -4.21 2.74
N THR A 86 -13.85 -4.83 1.58
CA THR A 86 -14.78 -5.80 0.99
C THR A 86 -14.93 -7.03 1.88
N ASN A 87 -13.84 -7.53 2.45
CA ASN A 87 -13.86 -8.70 3.34
C ASN A 87 -14.64 -8.42 4.63
N GLU A 88 -14.44 -7.25 5.23
CA GLU A 88 -15.14 -6.83 6.46
C GLU A 88 -16.64 -6.56 6.22
N ASN A 89 -17.03 -6.27 4.97
CA ASN A 89 -18.41 -5.97 4.58
C ASN A 89 -18.97 -6.98 3.57
N ILE A 90 -18.47 -8.22 3.57
CA ILE A 90 -18.73 -9.19 2.50
C ILE A 90 -20.21 -9.48 2.25
N GLN A 91 -21.07 -9.39 3.29
CA GLN A 91 -22.51 -9.59 3.13
C GLN A 91 -23.17 -8.41 2.42
N ALA A 92 -22.83 -7.17 2.80
CA ALA A 92 -23.36 -5.98 2.15
C ALA A 92 -22.92 -5.91 0.68
N VAL A 93 -21.69 -6.31 0.38
CA VAL A 93 -21.20 -6.42 -1.01
C VAL A 93 -21.97 -7.50 -1.78
N LYS A 94 -22.16 -8.69 -1.21
CA LYS A 94 -22.93 -9.78 -1.85
C LYS A 94 -24.40 -9.44 -2.08
N ASN A 95 -24.96 -8.59 -1.24
CA ASN A 95 -26.34 -8.11 -1.35
C ASN A 95 -26.46 -6.86 -2.25
N GLU A 96 -25.37 -6.42 -2.89
CA GLU A 96 -25.32 -5.22 -3.73
C GLU A 96 -25.67 -3.92 -2.97
N GLU A 97 -25.57 -3.93 -1.64
CA GLU A 97 -25.75 -2.74 -0.79
C GLU A 97 -24.53 -1.82 -0.84
N ILE A 98 -23.36 -2.38 -1.17
CA ILE A 98 -22.12 -1.65 -1.40
C ILE A 98 -21.58 -2.05 -2.77
N ASP A 99 -21.53 -1.06 -3.68
CA ASP A 99 -20.91 -1.20 -4.99
C ASP A 99 -19.40 -0.94 -4.89
N ILE A 100 -18.61 -1.98 -5.16
CA ILE A 100 -17.14 -1.93 -5.19
C ILE A 100 -16.59 -1.71 -6.60
N GLU A 101 -17.37 -1.97 -7.66
CA GLU A 101 -16.90 -1.97 -9.05
C GLU A 101 -16.41 -0.58 -9.46
N ASN A 102 -17.16 0.46 -9.09
CA ASN A 102 -16.72 1.84 -9.33
C ASN A 102 -15.39 2.15 -8.64
N SER A 103 -15.16 1.64 -7.42
CA SER A 103 -13.89 1.87 -6.70
C SER A 103 -12.73 1.16 -7.40
N VAL A 104 -12.92 -0.09 -7.85
CA VAL A 104 -11.94 -0.84 -8.64
C VAL A 104 -11.54 -0.06 -9.90
N ASN A 105 -12.53 0.41 -10.66
CA ASN A 105 -12.30 1.15 -11.90
C ASN A 105 -11.55 2.47 -11.62
N MET A 106 -11.97 3.23 -10.61
CA MET A 106 -11.29 4.46 -10.21
C MET A 106 -9.83 4.22 -9.81
N ILE A 107 -9.51 3.11 -9.13
CA ILE A 107 -8.13 2.78 -8.76
C ILE A 107 -7.31 2.47 -10.02
N ASN A 108 -7.81 1.58 -10.86
CA ASN A 108 -7.11 1.16 -12.08
C ASN A 108 -6.86 2.33 -13.05
N ASP A 109 -7.84 3.22 -13.19
CA ASP A 109 -7.77 4.40 -14.06
C ASP A 109 -6.94 5.55 -13.44
N ASN A 110 -6.36 5.36 -12.25
CA ASN A 110 -5.61 6.38 -11.51
C ASN A 110 -6.44 7.63 -11.15
N LEU A 111 -7.74 7.44 -10.87
CA LEU A 111 -8.70 8.50 -10.53
C LEU A 111 -9.17 8.45 -9.07
N PHE A 112 -8.78 7.42 -8.32
CA PHE A 112 -9.22 7.22 -6.94
C PHE A 112 -8.70 8.31 -6.00
N PHE A 113 -7.44 8.71 -6.14
CA PHE A 113 -6.84 9.78 -5.35
C PHE A 113 -6.87 11.09 -6.11
N ASN A 114 -7.73 12.00 -5.67
CA ASN A 114 -7.72 13.39 -6.11
C ASN A 114 -6.74 14.24 -5.28
N ASP A 115 -6.56 15.51 -5.66
CA ASP A 115 -5.66 16.45 -4.99
C ASP A 115 -5.89 16.55 -3.47
N LEU A 116 -7.15 16.52 -3.02
CA LEU A 116 -7.48 16.58 -1.60
C LEU A 116 -6.97 15.34 -0.84
N LEU A 117 -7.19 14.14 -1.39
CA LEU A 117 -6.69 12.91 -0.78
C LEU A 117 -5.17 12.85 -0.79
N LEU A 118 -4.53 13.33 -1.87
CA LEU A 118 -3.08 13.47 -1.96
C LEU A 118 -2.53 14.42 -0.90
N ASP A 119 -3.21 15.53 -0.62
CA ASP A 119 -2.80 16.46 0.44
C ASP A 119 -2.93 15.84 1.82
N ILE A 120 -4.00 15.07 2.08
CA ILE A 120 -4.13 14.28 3.31
C ILE A 120 -2.99 13.27 3.43
N CYS A 121 -2.62 12.58 2.34
CA CYS A 121 -1.47 11.67 2.34
C CYS A 121 -0.18 12.40 2.75
N LYS A 122 0.11 13.55 2.14
CA LYS A 122 1.31 14.36 2.46
C LYS A 122 1.36 14.78 3.92
N GLU A 123 0.23 15.20 4.49
CA GLU A 123 0.14 15.62 5.90
C GLU A 123 0.43 14.47 6.88
N ASN A 124 0.05 13.24 6.51
CA ASN A 124 0.20 12.07 7.38
C ASN A 124 1.54 11.34 7.19
N LEU A 125 2.19 11.50 6.04
CA LEU A 125 3.38 10.74 5.65
C LEU A 125 4.52 10.87 6.67
N ALA A 126 4.80 12.09 7.17
CA ALA A 126 5.89 12.31 8.12
C ALA A 126 5.71 11.49 9.41
N THR A 127 4.47 11.35 9.88
CA THR A 127 4.14 10.52 11.05
C THR A 127 4.36 9.03 10.75
N LYS A 128 4.06 8.59 9.53
CA LYS A 128 4.29 7.20 9.11
C LYS A 128 5.77 6.88 8.92
N ILE A 129 6.55 7.82 8.40
CA ILE A 129 8.02 7.69 8.35
C ILE A 129 8.57 7.50 9.77
N ASN A 130 8.21 8.38 10.70
CA ASN A 130 8.66 8.28 12.09
C ASN A 130 8.28 6.94 12.75
N LYS A 131 7.06 6.42 12.47
CA LYS A 131 6.64 5.08 12.93
C LYS A 131 7.60 4.01 12.42
N TRP A 132 7.85 3.96 11.11
CA TRP A 132 8.68 2.92 10.51
C TRP A 132 10.16 3.08 10.83
N GLU A 133 10.67 4.28 11.06
CA GLU A 133 12.04 4.50 11.58
C GLU A 133 12.24 3.84 12.95
N ASN A 134 11.21 3.82 13.81
CA ASN A 134 11.28 3.18 15.12
C ASN A 134 11.21 1.64 15.05
N ILE A 135 10.62 1.09 13.99
CA ILE A 135 10.43 -0.35 13.80
C ILE A 135 11.60 -0.96 13.01
N ILE A 136 12.01 -0.30 11.92
CA ILE A 136 13.00 -0.77 10.97
C ILE A 136 14.39 -0.32 11.42
N ASN A 137 14.92 -1.01 12.43
CA ASN A 137 16.33 -0.89 12.81
C ASN A 137 17.26 -1.66 11.83
N ASP A 138 18.57 -1.61 12.05
CA ASP A 138 19.54 -2.24 11.14
C ASP A 138 19.39 -3.77 11.05
N ASP A 139 19.07 -4.43 12.18
CA ASP A 139 18.87 -5.87 12.23
C ASP A 139 17.61 -6.28 11.46
N VAL A 140 16.52 -5.52 11.63
CA VAL A 140 15.26 -5.74 10.90
C VAL A 140 15.45 -5.51 9.40
N ALA A 141 16.09 -4.40 9.01
CA ALA A 141 16.38 -4.11 7.60
C ALA A 141 17.22 -5.22 6.96
N LYS A 142 18.23 -5.73 7.68
CA LYS A 142 19.06 -6.84 7.22
C LYS A 142 18.27 -8.14 7.11
N ALA A 143 17.39 -8.43 8.07
CA ALA A 143 16.53 -9.61 8.03
C ALA A 143 15.58 -9.58 6.83
N ILE A 144 14.93 -8.43 6.58
CA ILE A 144 14.08 -8.21 5.39
C ILE A 144 14.89 -8.48 4.12
N MET A 145 16.06 -7.87 3.99
CA MET A 145 16.90 -8.02 2.81
C MET A 145 17.32 -9.47 2.56
N ASN A 146 17.69 -10.20 3.61
CA ASN A 146 18.04 -11.62 3.50
C ASN A 146 16.85 -12.47 3.04
N SER A 147 15.65 -12.22 3.59
CA SER A 147 14.43 -12.93 3.18
C SER A 147 14.11 -12.69 1.70
N LEU A 148 14.25 -11.45 1.23
CA LEU A 148 14.00 -11.09 -0.16
C LEU A 148 15.02 -11.71 -1.13
N GLN A 149 16.29 -11.81 -0.72
CA GLN A 149 17.32 -12.49 -1.51
C GLN A 149 17.07 -14.00 -1.62
N ALA A 150 16.56 -14.62 -0.55
CA ALA A 150 16.17 -16.03 -0.58
C ALA A 150 15.03 -16.27 -1.58
N LEU A 151 13.99 -15.43 -1.59
CA LEU A 151 12.86 -15.53 -2.52
C LEU A 151 13.24 -15.35 -4.00
N LYS A 152 14.32 -14.62 -4.30
CA LYS A 152 14.84 -14.47 -5.67
C LYS A 152 15.61 -15.69 -6.17
N SER A 153 16.07 -16.55 -5.25
CA SER A 153 16.91 -17.70 -5.57
C SER A 153 16.09 -18.97 -5.83
N GLU A 154 14.77 -18.89 -5.69
CA GLU A 154 13.78 -19.94 -5.99
C GLU A 154 13.18 -19.74 -7.39
#